data_AF-A0A660KZ40-F1
#
_entry.id   AF-A0A660KZ40-F1
#
_cell.length_a   1.000
_cell.length_b   1.000
_cell.length_c   1.000
_cell.angle_alpha   90.00
_cell.angle_beta   90.00
_cell.angle_gamma   90.00
#
_symmetry.space_group_name_H-M   'P 1'
#
loop_
_entity.id
_entity.type
_entity.pdbx_description
1 polymer ?
#
loop_
_entity_poly.entity_id
_entity_poly.type
_entity_poly.pdbx_seq_one_letter_code
_entity_poly.pdbx_strand_id
1 'polypeptide(L)'
;MAEKLAPEKRHSFIHNGQKVFEWDQTLDEVNMYIDLPPNVHAKQFYCKVQSKHVEVGIKGNPPYLNHDLACPVKTDSSFWTLEDDIMHITLQKRDKGQTWSSPILGEGQLDPYSSDLEQKRLMLQRFQEEVNCLFFILL
;
A
#
# COMPACT_ATOMS: atom_id res chain seq x y z
N MET A 1 6.57 20.87 -5.93
CA MET A 1 5.36 20.69 -6.77
C MET A 1 5.15 19.21 -7.16
N ALA A 2 5.43 18.25 -6.27
CA ALA A 2 5.11 16.82 -6.43
C ALA A 2 3.75 16.45 -5.81
N GLU A 3 3.08 17.41 -5.16
CA GLU A 3 1.83 17.23 -4.42
C GLU A 3 0.60 16.87 -5.27
N LYS A 4 0.67 16.89 -6.61
CA LYS A 4 -0.52 16.74 -7.47
C LYS A 4 -0.82 15.30 -7.93
N LEU A 5 -0.13 14.29 -7.42
CA LEU A 5 -0.31 12.89 -7.85
C LEU A 5 -0.52 11.89 -6.70
N ALA A 6 -0.61 12.38 -5.47
CA ALA A 6 -1.07 11.54 -4.37
C ALA A 6 -2.44 10.94 -4.78
N PRO A 7 -2.66 9.64 -4.55
CA PRO A 7 -3.95 9.02 -4.85
C PRO A 7 -5.06 9.80 -4.14
N GLU A 8 -5.98 10.40 -4.91
CA GLU A 8 -7.07 11.21 -4.37
C GLU A 8 -8.08 10.37 -3.57
N LYS A 9 -8.06 9.05 -3.79
CA LYS A 9 -8.98 8.10 -3.17
C LYS A 9 -8.25 6.81 -2.82
N ARG A 10 -8.48 6.34 -1.60
CA ARG A 10 -8.07 5.00 -1.13
C ARG A 10 -9.11 3.96 -1.51
N HIS A 11 -8.64 2.74 -1.71
CA HIS A 11 -9.45 1.56 -1.97
C HIS A 11 -9.69 0.82 -0.67
N SER A 12 -10.94 0.54 -0.32
CA SER A 12 -11.27 -0.17 0.92
C SER A 12 -11.52 -1.65 0.63
N PHE A 13 -10.88 -2.54 1.39
CA PHE A 13 -11.22 -3.95 1.41
C PHE A 13 -12.17 -4.24 2.58
N ILE A 14 -13.35 -4.78 2.25
CA ILE A 14 -14.39 -5.13 3.22
C ILE A 14 -14.60 -6.63 3.20
N HIS A 15 -14.52 -7.26 4.36
CA HIS A 15 -14.79 -8.68 4.56
C HIS A 15 -15.88 -8.85 5.62
N ASN A 16 -16.94 -9.61 5.32
CA ASN A 16 -18.09 -9.83 6.20
C ASN A 16 -18.74 -8.52 6.75
N GLY A 17 -18.76 -7.47 5.93
CA GLY A 17 -19.33 -6.17 6.32
C GLY A 17 -18.43 -5.31 7.20
N GLN A 18 -17.20 -5.74 7.49
CA GLN A 18 -16.20 -4.98 8.23
C GLN A 18 -15.06 -4.55 7.31
N LYS A 19 -14.63 -3.29 7.44
CA LYS A 19 -13.47 -2.76 6.74
C LYS A 19 -12.22 -3.42 7.35
N VAL A 20 -11.48 -4.17 6.55
CA VAL A 20 -10.25 -4.86 6.99
C VAL A 20 -9.05 -3.93 6.86
N PHE A 21 -8.92 -3.28 5.71
CA PHE A 21 -7.90 -2.28 5.46
C PHE A 21 -8.32 -1.34 4.34
N GLU A 22 -7.69 -0.19 4.28
CA GLU A 22 -7.67 0.68 3.11
C GLU A 22 -6.30 0.66 2.49
N TRP A 23 -6.21 0.93 1.20
CA TRP A 23 -4.93 0.94 0.52
C TRP A 23 -4.93 1.88 -0.67
N ASP A 24 -3.74 2.32 -1.03
CA ASP A 24 -3.48 3.02 -2.26
C ASP A 24 -2.10 2.63 -2.79
N GLN A 25 -1.74 3.15 -3.95
CA GLN A 25 -0.43 2.90 -4.52
C GLN A 25 0.07 4.12 -5.27
N THR A 26 1.37 4.13 -5.52
CA THR A 26 2.04 4.99 -6.50
C THR A 26 2.82 4.09 -7.45
N LEU A 27 3.66 4.67 -8.30
CA LEU A 27 4.61 3.87 -9.07
C LEU A 27 5.62 3.15 -8.18
N ASP A 28 6.01 3.76 -7.07
CA ASP A 28 7.08 3.28 -6.22
C ASP A 28 6.57 2.39 -5.09
N GLU A 29 5.38 2.67 -4.57
CA GLU A 29 4.93 2.13 -3.28
C GLU A 29 3.48 1.61 -3.34
N VAL A 30 3.16 0.73 -2.40
CA VAL A 30 1.78 0.41 -1.99
C VAL A 30 1.65 0.79 -0.52
N ASN A 31 0.62 1.54 -0.19
CA ASN A 31 0.32 1.94 1.18
C ASN A 31 -0.89 1.15 1.67
N MET A 32 -0.81 0.57 2.86
CA MET A 32 -1.93 -0.07 3.55
C MET A 32 -2.22 0.66 4.85
N TYR A 33 -3.50 0.82 5.18
CA TYR A 33 -4.01 1.49 6.36
C TYR A 33 -4.94 0.52 7.09
N ILE A 34 -4.59 0.16 8.31
CA ILE A 34 -5.35 -0.79 9.11
C ILE A 34 -5.78 -0.11 10.40
N ASP A 35 -7.10 -0.05 10.63
CA ASP A 35 -7.67 0.44 11.88
C ASP A 35 -7.32 -0.55 13.00
N LEU A 36 -6.68 -0.06 14.06
CA LEU A 36 -6.25 -0.88 15.18
C LEU A 36 -7.33 -0.96 16.26
N PRO A 37 -7.40 -2.08 17.00
CA PRO A 37 -8.31 -2.20 18.12
C PRO A 37 -7.97 -1.17 19.21
N PRO A 38 -8.99 -0.49 19.78
CA PRO A 38 -8.77 0.50 20.82
C PRO A 38 -8.23 -0.16 22.11
N ASN A 39 -7.57 0.63 22.95
CA ASN A 39 -7.01 0.22 24.25
C ASN A 39 -5.82 -0.75 24.18
N VAL A 40 -5.15 -0.89 23.03
CA VAL A 40 -3.90 -1.65 22.91
C VAL A 40 -2.73 -0.68 22.82
N HIS A 41 -1.70 -0.90 23.63
CA HIS A 41 -0.55 -0.01 23.64
C HIS A 41 0.29 -0.18 22.37
N ALA A 42 0.65 0.92 21.69
CA ALA A 42 1.36 0.92 20.39
C ALA A 42 2.53 -0.08 20.29
N LYS A 43 3.34 -0.18 21.35
CA LYS A 43 4.51 -1.09 21.45
C LYS A 43 4.17 -2.59 21.38
N GLN A 44 2.92 -2.96 21.61
CA GLN A 44 2.45 -4.34 21.56
C GLN A 44 2.15 -4.78 20.13
N PHE A 45 1.86 -3.84 19.23
CA PHE A 45 1.70 -4.14 17.82
C PHE A 45 3.05 -4.48 17.19
N TYR A 46 2.98 -5.32 16.16
CA TYR A 46 4.09 -5.59 15.28
C TYR A 46 3.57 -5.75 13.85
N CYS A 47 4.42 -5.36 12.89
CA CYS A 47 4.26 -5.68 11.49
C CYS A 47 5.59 -6.26 10.98
N LYS A 48 5.52 -7.43 10.35
CA LYS A 48 6.65 -8.06 9.66
C LYS A 48 6.36 -8.02 8.17
N VAL A 49 7.26 -7.38 7.43
CA VAL A 49 7.24 -7.37 5.97
C VAL A 49 8.35 -8.28 5.48
N GLN A 50 8.00 -9.24 4.65
CA GLN A 50 8.93 -10.05 3.89
C GLN A 50 8.74 -9.78 2.40
N SER A 51 9.64 -10.31 1.58
CA SER A 51 9.64 -10.05 0.13
C SER A 51 8.30 -10.24 -0.54
N LYS A 52 7.45 -11.17 -0.11
CA LYS A 52 6.16 -11.46 -0.75
C LYS A 52 5.08 -11.77 0.29
N HIS A 53 5.24 -11.26 1.50
CA HIS A 53 4.38 -11.64 2.62
C HIS A 53 4.32 -10.53 3.66
N VAL A 54 3.15 -10.34 4.27
CA VAL A 54 2.92 -9.36 5.33
C VAL A 54 2.18 -10.01 6.49
N GLU A 55 2.70 -9.80 7.70
CA GLU A 55 2.13 -10.29 8.95
C GLU A 55 1.95 -9.12 9.90
N VAL A 56 0.75 -8.94 10.43
CA VAL A 56 0.40 -7.90 11.39
C VAL A 56 -0.33 -8.51 12.57
N GLY A 57 0.06 -8.13 13.78
CA GLY A 57 -0.50 -8.69 14.99
C GLY A 57 -0.17 -7.93 16.27
N ILE A 58 -0.71 -8.47 17.37
CA ILE A 58 -0.41 -8.03 18.73
C ILE A 58 0.47 -9.11 19.37
N LYS A 59 1.59 -8.72 19.98
CA LYS A 59 2.51 -9.65 20.66
C LYS A 59 1.75 -10.53 21.66
N GLY A 60 1.96 -11.84 21.59
CA GLY A 60 1.30 -12.83 22.45
C GLY A 60 -0.06 -13.33 21.93
N ASN A 61 -0.58 -12.78 20.84
CA ASN A 61 -1.80 -13.25 20.18
C ASN A 61 -1.50 -13.77 18.76
N PRO A 62 -2.41 -14.57 18.17
CA PRO A 62 -2.37 -14.86 16.74
C PRO A 62 -2.37 -13.57 15.90
N PRO A 63 -1.63 -13.52 14.79
CA PRO A 63 -1.68 -12.38 13.87
C PRO A 63 -3.09 -12.26 13.28
N TYR A 64 -3.58 -11.03 13.17
CA TYR A 64 -4.91 -10.76 12.58
C TYR A 64 -4.81 -10.50 11.06
N LEU A 65 -3.62 -10.22 10.53
CA LEU A 65 -3.32 -10.24 9.11
C LEU A 65 -2.08 -11.12 8.89
N ASN A 66 -2.18 -12.14 8.06
CA ASN A 66 -1.07 -13.04 7.73
C ASN A 66 -1.28 -13.59 6.31
N HIS A 67 -0.82 -12.84 5.32
CA HIS A 67 -1.09 -13.15 3.91
C HIS A 67 0.08 -12.85 3.00
N ASP A 68 0.09 -13.53 1.86
CA ASP A 68 1.01 -13.24 0.77
C ASP A 68 0.62 -11.95 0.05
N LEU A 69 1.65 -11.16 -0.27
CA LEU A 69 1.51 -9.95 -1.08
C LEU A 69 1.30 -10.31 -2.55
N ALA A 70 0.55 -9.48 -3.27
CA ALA A 70 0.28 -9.70 -4.68
C ALA A 70 1.57 -9.76 -5.52
N CYS A 71 2.56 -8.91 -5.20
CA CYS A 71 3.85 -8.84 -5.86
C CYS A 71 4.99 -8.61 -4.86
N PRO A 72 6.26 -8.83 -5.26
CA PRO A 72 7.36 -8.69 -4.33
C PRO A 72 7.71 -7.23 -3.97
N VAL A 73 8.23 -7.05 -2.77
CA VAL A 73 8.64 -5.74 -2.19
C VAL A 73 10.11 -5.72 -1.79
N LYS A 74 10.67 -4.52 -1.62
CA LYS A 74 12.01 -4.29 -1.06
C LYS A 74 11.89 -4.15 0.45
N THR A 75 12.15 -5.23 1.17
CA THR A 75 11.98 -5.32 2.64
C THR A 75 12.71 -4.24 3.42
N ASP A 76 13.87 -3.84 2.94
CA ASP A 76 14.80 -2.87 3.49
C ASP A 76 14.37 -1.42 3.26
N SER A 77 13.46 -1.17 2.31
CA SER A 77 12.84 0.14 2.05
C SER A 77 11.37 0.20 2.48
N SER A 78 10.78 -0.94 2.86
CA SER A 78 9.43 -1.00 3.41
C SER A 78 9.46 -0.76 4.91
N PHE A 79 8.49 -0.02 5.42
CA PHE A 79 8.37 0.30 6.84
C PHE A 79 6.90 0.43 7.24
N TRP A 80 6.66 0.57 8.54
CA TRP A 80 5.32 0.85 9.05
C TRP A 80 5.40 1.88 10.17
N THR A 81 4.35 2.69 10.27
CA THR A 81 4.14 3.67 11.32
C THR A 81 2.78 3.43 11.98
N LEU A 82 2.59 4.06 13.14
CA LEU A 82 1.33 4.03 13.86
C LEU A 82 0.96 5.46 14.19
N GLU A 83 -0.16 5.92 13.64
CA GLU A 83 -0.68 7.28 13.75
C GLU A 83 -2.16 7.21 14.07
N ASP A 84 -2.62 7.86 15.15
CA ASP A 84 -4.03 7.97 15.53
C ASP A 84 -4.82 6.64 15.46
N ASP A 85 -4.29 5.59 16.07
CA ASP A 85 -4.86 4.23 16.06
C ASP A 85 -4.96 3.56 14.67
N ILE A 86 -4.26 4.10 13.66
CA ILE A 86 -4.13 3.53 12.33
C ILE A 86 -2.70 3.05 12.13
N MET A 87 -2.54 1.79 11.76
CA MET A 87 -1.27 1.28 11.26
C MET A 87 -1.13 1.59 9.78
N HIS A 88 -0.14 2.40 9.42
CA HIS A 88 0.22 2.70 8.04
C HIS A 88 1.44 1.86 7.65
N ILE A 89 1.26 0.95 6.71
CA ILE A 89 2.32 0.09 6.17
C ILE A 89 2.69 0.62 4.79
N THR A 90 3.93 1.04 4.62
CA THR A 90 4.50 1.47 3.34
C THR A 90 5.32 0.34 2.76
N LEU A 91 4.86 -0.20 1.64
CA LEU A 91 5.48 -1.30 0.92
C LEU A 91 6.18 -0.78 -0.33
N GLN A 92 7.51 -0.77 -0.33
CA GLN A 92 8.27 -0.38 -1.51
C GLN A 92 8.21 -1.49 -2.56
N LYS A 93 7.64 -1.21 -3.73
CA LYS A 93 7.57 -2.17 -4.84
C LYS A 93 8.98 -2.58 -5.28
N ARG A 94 9.18 -3.87 -5.52
CA ARG A 94 10.42 -4.34 -6.17
C ARG A 94 10.48 -3.85 -7.60
N ASP A 95 9.39 -4.02 -8.33
CA ASP A 95 9.24 -3.63 -9.73
C ASP A 95 8.52 -2.28 -9.82
N LYS A 96 9.29 -1.19 -9.99
CA LYS A 96 8.74 0.17 -10.06
C LYS A 96 7.71 0.27 -11.20
N GLY A 97 6.55 0.80 -10.84
CA GLY A 97 5.42 1.09 -11.68
C GLY A 97 4.68 -0.15 -12.18
N GLN A 98 4.86 -1.30 -11.52
CA GLN A 98 3.92 -2.40 -11.60
C GLN A 98 2.62 -1.99 -10.89
N THR A 99 1.49 -2.11 -11.58
CA THR A 99 0.16 -1.85 -11.01
C THR A 99 -0.30 -3.04 -10.20
N TRP A 100 -0.73 -2.82 -8.97
CA TRP A 100 -1.33 -3.84 -8.11
C TRP A 100 -2.84 -3.70 -8.15
N SER A 101 -3.58 -4.80 -8.34
CA SER A 101 -5.05 -4.81 -8.25
C SER A 101 -5.53 -4.99 -6.80
N SER A 102 -4.63 -5.37 -5.90
CA SER A 102 -4.80 -5.43 -4.43
C SER A 102 -3.43 -5.60 -3.76
N PRO A 103 -3.23 -5.18 -2.50
CA PRO A 103 -2.05 -5.47 -1.71
C PRO A 103 -1.91 -6.98 -1.42
N ILE A 104 -3.04 -7.66 -1.21
CA ILE A 104 -3.09 -9.05 -0.78
C ILE A 104 -3.39 -9.96 -1.98
N LEU A 105 -2.65 -11.05 -2.09
CA LEU A 105 -2.80 -12.02 -3.16
C LEU A 105 -4.18 -12.69 -3.08
N GLY A 106 -4.98 -12.54 -4.14
CA GLY A 106 -6.27 -13.22 -4.27
C GLY A 106 -7.43 -12.60 -3.49
N GLU A 107 -7.19 -11.55 -2.70
CA GLU A 107 -8.20 -10.87 -1.91
C GLU A 107 -8.33 -9.39 -2.31
N GLY A 108 -9.48 -8.78 -2.08
CA GLY A 108 -9.67 -7.32 -2.24
C GLY A 108 -9.36 -6.77 -3.62
N GLN A 109 -9.47 -7.59 -4.67
CA GLN A 109 -9.23 -7.18 -6.04
C GLN A 109 -10.20 -6.06 -6.42
N LEU A 110 -9.65 -4.99 -7.00
CA LEU A 110 -10.46 -3.93 -7.58
C LEU A 110 -11.37 -4.48 -8.67
N ASP A 111 -12.56 -3.87 -8.79
CA ASP A 111 -13.41 -4.12 -9.94
C ASP A 111 -12.72 -3.61 -11.22
N PRO A 112 -13.13 -4.10 -12.41
CA PRO A 112 -12.48 -3.73 -13.67
C PRO A 112 -12.44 -2.22 -13.92
N TYR A 113 -13.50 -1.49 -13.54
CA TYR A 113 -13.56 -0.04 -13.78
C TYR A 113 -12.58 0.72 -12.87
N SER A 114 -12.55 0.39 -11.57
CA SER A 114 -11.57 0.99 -10.65
C SER A 114 -10.13 0.62 -11.03
N SER A 115 -9.89 -0.61 -11.49
CA SER A 115 -8.58 -1.06 -11.99
C SER A 115 -8.12 -0.23 -13.19
N ASP A 116 -9.01 -0.01 -14.16
CA ASP A 116 -8.72 0.79 -15.34
C ASP A 116 -8.40 2.25 -15.00
N LEU A 117 -9.15 2.83 -14.05
CA LEU A 117 -8.92 4.20 -13.58
C LEU A 117 -7.55 4.31 -12.88
N GLU A 118 -7.22 3.35 -12.03
CA GLU A 118 -5.94 3.31 -11.32
C GLU A 118 -4.76 3.15 -12.30
N GLN A 119 -4.91 2.29 -13.31
CA GLN A 119 -3.91 2.12 -14.36
C GLN A 119 -3.69 3.41 -15.16
N LYS A 120 -4.77 4.11 -15.53
CA LYS A 120 -4.68 5.42 -16.22
C LYS A 120 -3.97 6.46 -15.35
N ARG A 121 -4.26 6.50 -14.05
CA ARG A 121 -3.60 7.41 -13.10
C ARG A 121 -2.09 7.15 -13.03
N LEU A 122 -1.69 5.89 -12.86
CA LEU A 122 -0.27 5.51 -12.82
C LEU A 122 0.46 5.78 -14.13
N MET A 123 -0.20 5.56 -15.28
CA MET A 123 0.36 5.91 -16.58
C MET A 123 0.61 7.41 -16.71
N LEU A 124 -0.34 8.24 -16.28
CA LEU A 124 -0.18 9.69 -16.26
C LEU A 124 0.96 10.12 -15.33
N GLN A 125 1.08 9.48 -14.16
CA GLN A 125 2.19 9.72 -13.23
C GLN A 125 3.55 9.41 -13.89
N ARG A 126 3.70 8.26 -14.58
CA ARG A 126 4.94 7.90 -15.30
C ARG A 126 5.31 8.97 -16.32
N PHE A 127 4.34 9.36 -17.14
CA PHE A 127 4.57 10.36 -18.18
C PHE A 127 5.05 11.69 -17.59
N GLN A 128 4.48 12.13 -16.47
CA GLN A 128 4.92 13.36 -15.79
C GLN A 128 6.32 13.24 -15.19
N GLU A 129 6.67 12.10 -14.57
CA GLU A 129 8.03 11.85 -14.06
C GLU A 129 9.07 11.89 -15.19
N GLU A 130 8.77 11.28 -16.34
CA GLU A 130 9.64 11.26 -17.52
C GLU A 130 9.81 12.66 -18.12
N VAL A 131 8.71 13.39 -18.34
CA VAL A 131 8.76 14.75 -18.90
C VAL A 131 9.53 15.69 -17.98
N ASN A 132 9.29 15.64 -16.66
CA ASN A 132 10.06 16.45 -15.72
C ASN A 132 11.54 16.09 -15.73
N CYS A 133 11.89 14.81 -15.79
CA CYS A 133 13.27 14.36 -15.91
C CYS A 133 13.95 14.91 -17.17
N LEU A 134 13.25 14.85 -18.32
CA LEU A 134 13.74 15.40 -19.58
C LEU A 134 13.95 16.91 -19.53
N PHE A 135 13.05 17.66 -18.89
CA PHE A 135 13.20 19.10 -18.71
C PHE A 135 14.43 19.46 -17.86
N PHE A 136 14.75 18.68 -16.82
CA PHE A 136 15.94 18.91 -15.98
C PHE A 136 17.25 18.53 -16.67
N ILE A 137 17.24 17.61 -17.64
CA ILE A 137 18.45 17.21 -18.39
C ILE A 137 18.78 18.21 -19.51
N LEU A 138 17.80 18.96 -20.00
CA LEU A 138 17.94 19.93 -21.10
C LEU A 138 18.24 21.37 -20.65
N LEU A 139 18.31 21.63 -19.34
CA LEU A 139 18.69 22.91 -18.72
C LEU A 139 20.09 22.79 -18.09
#